data_AF-W1P010-F1
#
_entry.id   AF-W1P010-F1
#
_cell.length_a   1.000
_cell.length_b   1.000
_cell.length_c   1.000
_cell.angle_alpha   90.00
_cell.angle_beta   90.00
_cell.angle_gamma   90.00
#
_symmetry.space_group_name_H-M   'P 1'
#
loop_
_entity.id
_entity.type
_entity.pdbx_description
1 polymer ?
#
loop_
_entity_poly.entity_id
_entity_poly.type
_entity_poly.pdbx_seq_one_letter_code
_entity_poly.pdbx_strand_id
1 'polypeptide(L)'
;MRPVPSYQPPNYGTFNPCVEDVEELIMQVQLTRYTCGSLVVGFTSNHIIADGEAMGRFFAAWGHATRGLCDYPVPIHDRAMVKPRDPLSIEFSHLANEYMEKRLVKEVSWEGMVSRLRMEMFHLSLEILAEPKARASVRCPSGRFYSTYESFVSDPWQ
;
A
#
# COMPACT_ATOMS: atom_id res chain seq x y z
N MET A 1 -8.02 32.24 28.52
CA MET A 1 -7.77 30.95 27.85
C MET A 1 -7.45 31.21 26.40
N ARG A 2 -6.28 30.78 25.89
CA ARG A 2 -6.00 30.85 24.45
C ARG A 2 -6.78 29.71 23.77
N PRO A 3 -7.43 29.94 22.61
CA PRO A 3 -8.12 28.88 21.89
C PRO A 3 -7.10 27.81 21.46
N VAL A 4 -7.45 26.55 21.67
CA VAL A 4 -6.71 25.42 21.09
C VAL A 4 -6.93 25.49 19.58
N PRO A 5 -5.88 25.53 18.74
CA PRO A 5 -6.06 25.54 17.29
C PRO A 5 -6.83 24.29 16.87
N SER A 6 -7.84 24.47 16.02
CA SER A 6 -8.53 23.35 15.39
C SER A 6 -7.50 22.54 14.60
N TYR A 7 -7.47 21.22 14.84
CA TYR A 7 -6.65 20.31 14.06
C TYR A 7 -7.20 20.29 12.63
N GLN A 8 -6.48 20.95 11.72
CA GLN A 8 -6.69 20.80 10.29
C GLN A 8 -5.89 19.56 9.87
N PRO A 9 -6.52 18.55 9.26
CA PRO A 9 -5.75 17.43 8.71
C PRO A 9 -4.72 17.97 7.71
N PRO A 10 -3.48 17.45 7.71
CA PRO A 10 -2.46 17.90 6.77
C PRO A 10 -2.99 17.80 5.34
N ASN A 11 -2.73 18.82 4.52
CA ASN A 11 -2.99 18.71 3.09
C ASN A 11 -1.97 17.71 2.52
N TYR A 12 -2.40 16.46 2.34
CA TYR A 12 -1.52 15.39 1.85
C TYR A 12 -0.93 15.67 0.46
N GLY A 13 -1.57 16.55 -0.34
CA GLY A 13 -1.08 16.94 -1.66
C GLY A 13 0.23 17.75 -1.65
N THR A 14 0.61 18.38 -0.54
CA THR A 14 1.89 19.12 -0.44
C THR A 14 3.09 18.20 -0.15
N PHE A 15 2.84 16.94 0.22
CA PHE A 15 3.88 15.95 0.48
C PHE A 15 4.25 15.11 -0.73
N ASN A 16 3.61 15.37 -1.88
CA ASN A 16 3.89 14.69 -3.13
C ASN A 16 3.51 15.57 -4.34
N PRO A 17 4.33 16.57 -4.70
CA PRO A 17 4.12 17.39 -5.88
C PRO A 17 4.29 16.52 -7.13
N CYS A 18 3.40 16.73 -8.10
CA CYS A 18 3.56 16.16 -9.43
C CYS A 18 4.86 16.71 -10.05
N VAL A 19 5.68 15.84 -10.60
CA VAL A 19 6.87 16.24 -11.36
C VAL A 19 6.47 16.32 -12.82
N GLU A 20 6.48 17.53 -13.37
CA GLU A 20 6.27 17.77 -14.79
C GLU A 20 7.56 17.43 -15.56
N ASP A 21 7.44 17.07 -16.84
CA ASP A 21 8.57 16.86 -17.77
C ASP A 21 9.53 15.69 -17.46
N VAL A 22 9.05 14.62 -16.81
CA VAL A 22 9.78 13.35 -16.69
C VAL A 22 9.09 12.27 -17.51
N GLU A 23 9.74 11.82 -18.59
CA GLU A 23 9.17 10.81 -19.50
C GLU A 23 8.89 9.46 -18.81
N GLU A 24 9.75 9.03 -17.87
CA GLU A 24 9.61 7.74 -17.16
C GLU A 24 10.07 7.84 -15.68
N LEU A 25 9.25 8.43 -14.82
CA LEU A 25 9.53 8.49 -13.39
C LEU A 25 9.24 7.14 -12.71
N ILE A 26 10.29 6.39 -12.40
CA ILE A 26 10.18 5.10 -11.69
C ILE A 26 9.85 5.32 -10.21
N MET A 27 10.53 6.28 -9.58
CA MET A 27 10.37 6.60 -8.17
C MET A 27 10.82 8.03 -7.89
N GLN A 28 10.12 8.69 -6.97
CA GLN A 28 10.40 10.01 -6.43
C GLN A 28 10.47 9.93 -4.92
N VAL A 29 11.39 10.69 -4.33
CA VAL A 29 11.54 10.84 -2.87
C VAL A 29 11.50 12.32 -2.54
N GLN A 30 10.67 12.70 -1.56
CA GLN A 30 10.59 14.05 -1.02
C GLN A 30 11.02 14.08 0.44
N LEU A 31 11.89 15.03 0.78
CA LEU A 31 12.32 15.30 2.14
C LEU A 31 11.73 16.62 2.62
N THR A 32 10.79 16.56 3.55
CA THR A 32 10.13 17.74 4.12
C THR A 32 10.65 17.99 5.53
N ARG A 33 11.56 18.95 5.68
CA ARG A 33 12.09 19.37 6.99
C ARG A 33 11.21 20.47 7.58
N TYR A 34 10.71 20.22 8.78
CA TYR A 34 9.91 21.17 9.55
C TYR A 34 10.81 22.13 10.32
N THR A 35 10.27 23.30 10.65
CA THR A 35 10.98 24.35 11.42
C THR A 35 11.40 23.88 12.82
N CYS A 36 10.70 22.89 13.40
CA CYS A 36 11.07 22.25 14.67
C CYS A 36 12.22 21.23 14.56
N GLY A 37 12.75 21.00 13.36
CA GLY A 37 13.84 20.06 13.12
C GLY A 37 13.40 18.65 12.72
N SER A 38 12.12 18.30 12.87
CA SER A 38 11.55 17.03 12.40
C SER A 38 11.64 16.90 10.88
N LEU A 39 11.71 15.66 10.39
CA LEU A 39 11.79 15.31 8.98
C LEU A 39 10.70 14.31 8.62
N VAL A 40 9.96 14.61 7.54
CA VAL A 40 9.06 13.66 6.89
C VAL A 40 9.68 13.23 5.58
N VAL A 41 9.69 11.93 5.33
CA VAL A 41 10.15 11.33 4.07
C VAL A 41 8.93 10.80 3.32
N GLY A 42 8.58 11.46 2.22
CA GLY A 42 7.55 11.02 1.28
C GLY A 42 8.17 10.28 0.11
N PHE A 43 7.44 9.33 -0.46
CA PHE A 43 7.86 8.63 -1.68
C PHE A 43 6.66 8.40 -2.59
N THR A 44 6.94 8.33 -3.89
CA THR A 44 5.99 7.94 -4.92
C THR A 44 6.70 7.01 -5.88
N SER A 45 6.06 5.92 -6.29
CA SER A 45 6.66 4.95 -7.19
C SER A 45 5.66 4.46 -8.20
N ASN A 46 6.13 4.11 -9.40
CA ASN A 46 5.32 3.42 -10.36
C ASN A 46 5.04 1.99 -9.88
N HIS A 47 3.77 1.69 -9.57
CA HIS A 47 3.35 0.41 -9.00
C HIS A 47 3.59 -0.78 -9.95
N ILE A 48 3.86 -0.54 -11.24
CA ILE A 48 4.27 -1.60 -12.20
C ILE A 48 5.68 -2.16 -11.89
N ILE A 49 6.50 -1.40 -11.16
CA ILE A 49 7.89 -1.76 -10.88
C ILE A 49 8.01 -2.58 -9.61
N ALA A 50 7.21 -2.30 -8.60
CA ALA A 50 7.31 -2.92 -7.28
C ALA A 50 5.94 -3.03 -6.60
N ASP A 51 5.73 -4.13 -5.89
CA ASP A 51 4.65 -4.28 -4.93
C ASP A 51 5.03 -3.73 -3.54
N GLY A 52 4.12 -3.84 -2.57
CA GLY A 52 4.36 -3.36 -1.21
C GLY A 52 5.54 -4.06 -0.50
N GLU A 53 5.79 -5.33 -0.78
CA GLU A 53 6.89 -6.07 -0.16
C GLU A 53 8.24 -5.60 -0.73
N ALA A 54 8.35 -5.51 -2.05
CA ALA A 54 9.53 -5.00 -2.73
C ALA A 54 9.86 -3.56 -2.28
N MET A 55 8.86 -2.70 -2.13
CA MET A 55 9.05 -1.34 -1.60
C MET A 55 9.50 -1.35 -0.14
N GLY A 56 8.93 -2.21 0.71
CA GLY A 56 9.37 -2.37 2.10
C GLY A 56 10.84 -2.79 2.22
N ARG A 57 11.26 -3.75 1.39
CA ARG A 57 12.67 -4.18 1.31
C ARG A 57 13.58 -3.06 0.82
N PHE A 58 13.14 -2.29 -0.18
CA PHE A 58 13.87 -1.11 -0.65
C PHE A 58 14.07 -0.09 0.47
N PHE A 59 13.04 0.24 1.27
CA PHE A 59 13.20 1.18 2.38
C PHE A 59 14.15 0.69 3.47
N ALA A 60 14.10 -0.60 3.80
CA ALA A 60 15.05 -1.19 4.73
C ALA A 60 16.49 -1.06 4.20
N ALA A 61 16.73 -1.46 2.94
CA ALA A 61 18.05 -1.36 2.30
C ALA A 61 18.55 0.08 2.20
N TRP A 62 17.68 1.04 1.84
CA TRP A 62 18.00 2.47 1.84
C TRP A 62 18.39 2.96 3.23
N GLY A 63 17.67 2.52 4.27
CA GLY A 63 18.04 2.77 5.67
C GLY A 63 19.41 2.20 6.04
N HIS A 64 19.76 1.00 5.58
CA HIS A 64 21.09 0.43 5.79
C HIS A 64 22.19 1.21 5.06
N ALA A 65 21.99 1.52 3.78
CA ALA A 65 22.93 2.26 2.96
C ALA A 65 23.23 3.65 3.53
N THR A 66 22.21 4.37 4.00
CA THR A 66 22.36 5.68 4.66
C THR A 66 23.14 5.62 5.97
N ARG A 67 23.19 4.46 6.64
CA ARG A 67 24.02 4.20 7.83
C ARG A 67 25.41 3.64 7.49
N GLY A 68 25.74 3.43 6.22
CA GLY A 68 26.99 2.80 5.79
C GLY A 68 27.06 1.30 6.09
N LEU A 69 25.92 0.63 6.25
CA LEU A 69 25.84 -0.81 6.47
C LEU A 69 25.71 -1.55 5.14
N CYS A 70 26.43 -2.66 4.98
CA CYS A 70 26.40 -3.50 3.77
C CYS A 70 25.57 -4.79 3.95
N ASP A 71 24.99 -5.01 5.13
CA ASP A 71 24.28 -6.24 5.47
C ASP A 71 22.79 -6.16 5.09
N TYR A 72 22.52 -6.15 3.79
CA TYR A 72 21.15 -6.26 3.26
C TYR A 72 21.08 -7.25 2.09
N PRO A 73 19.97 -7.99 1.94
CA PRO A 73 19.84 -8.98 0.89
C PRO A 73 19.92 -8.32 -0.49
N VAL A 74 20.77 -8.88 -1.35
CA VAL A 74 20.94 -8.41 -2.73
C VAL A 74 19.63 -8.64 -3.50
N PRO A 75 19.07 -7.61 -4.15
CA PRO A 75 17.87 -7.76 -4.95
C PRO A 75 18.13 -8.65 -6.18
N ILE A 76 17.16 -9.50 -6.51
CA ILE A 76 17.16 -10.27 -7.75
C ILE A 76 16.43 -9.44 -8.80
N HIS A 77 17.15 -9.02 -9.84
CA HIS A 77 16.60 -8.19 -10.91
C HIS A 77 16.12 -9.00 -12.13
N ASP A 78 16.46 -10.29 -12.21
CA ASP A 78 16.06 -11.15 -13.31
C ASP A 78 14.55 -11.49 -13.23
N ARG A 79 13.73 -10.64 -13.84
CA ARG A 79 12.28 -10.87 -13.96
C ARG A 79 11.96 -12.07 -14.84
N ALA A 80 12.88 -12.52 -15.70
CA ALA A 80 12.67 -13.69 -16.53
C ALA A 80 12.69 -15.00 -15.73
N MET A 81 12.99 -14.97 -14.43
CA MET A 81 12.82 -16.12 -13.54
C MET A 81 11.35 -16.51 -13.34
N VAL A 82 10.42 -15.55 -13.44
CA VAL A 82 8.97 -15.82 -13.36
C VAL A 82 8.47 -16.19 -14.75
N LYS A 83 8.53 -17.48 -15.07
CA LYS A 83 8.11 -18.01 -16.38
C LYS A 83 6.74 -18.69 -16.30
N PRO A 84 5.91 -18.57 -17.35
CA PRO A 84 4.74 -19.42 -17.50
C PRO A 84 5.11 -20.91 -17.53
N ARG A 85 4.15 -21.76 -17.15
CA ARG A 85 4.28 -23.22 -17.28
C ARG A 85 4.39 -23.62 -18.75
N ASP A 86 5.17 -24.66 -19.02
CA ASP A 86 5.29 -25.31 -20.32
C ASP A 86 5.15 -26.85 -20.15
N PRO A 87 4.07 -27.48 -20.63
CA PRO A 87 2.98 -26.89 -21.40
C PRO A 87 2.08 -25.97 -20.57
N LEU A 88 1.39 -25.05 -21.25
CA LEU A 88 0.41 -24.16 -20.62
C LEU A 88 -0.72 -24.99 -19.99
N SER A 89 -1.06 -24.65 -18.75
CA SER A 89 -2.20 -25.22 -18.02
C SER A 89 -2.98 -24.08 -17.40
N ILE A 90 -4.27 -23.97 -17.73
CA ILE A 90 -5.18 -22.94 -17.23
C ILE A 90 -6.24 -23.66 -16.40
N GLU A 91 -6.24 -23.41 -15.09
CA GLU A 91 -7.12 -24.11 -14.13
C GLU A 91 -8.34 -23.28 -13.74
N PHE A 92 -8.29 -21.95 -13.92
CA PHE A 92 -9.32 -21.03 -13.48
C PHE A 92 -9.74 -20.08 -14.60
N SER A 93 -10.98 -19.59 -14.54
CA SER A 93 -11.45 -18.54 -15.45
C SER A 93 -10.85 -17.20 -15.05
N HIS A 94 -10.03 -16.63 -15.93
CA HIS A 94 -9.40 -15.32 -15.69
C HIS A 94 -10.16 -14.15 -16.33
N LEU A 95 -11.07 -14.45 -17.27
CA LEU A 95 -11.89 -13.43 -17.91
C LEU A 95 -12.92 -12.88 -16.90
N ALA A 96 -13.07 -11.57 -16.89
CA ALA A 96 -13.88 -10.79 -15.94
C ALA A 96 -13.37 -10.77 -14.48
N ASN A 97 -12.27 -11.45 -14.16
CA ASN A 97 -11.59 -11.39 -12.86
C ASN A 97 -10.34 -10.51 -12.95
N GLU A 98 -9.28 -11.02 -13.57
CA GLU A 98 -8.04 -10.27 -13.80
C GLU A 98 -8.04 -9.52 -15.14
N TYR A 99 -8.73 -10.06 -16.15
CA TYR A 99 -8.78 -9.48 -17.50
C TYR A 99 -10.18 -9.04 -17.88
N MET A 100 -10.32 -7.83 -18.42
CA MET A 100 -11.57 -7.29 -18.93
C MET A 100 -11.43 -6.79 -20.36
N GLU A 101 -12.51 -6.90 -21.13
CA GLU A 101 -12.54 -6.29 -22.46
C GLU A 101 -12.45 -4.76 -22.36
N LYS A 102 -11.53 -4.16 -23.13
CA LYS A 102 -11.27 -2.71 -23.08
C LYS A 102 -12.53 -1.86 -23.23
N ARG A 103 -13.50 -2.29 -24.05
CA ARG A 103 -14.78 -1.58 -24.27
C ARG A 103 -15.66 -1.46 -23.02
N LEU A 104 -15.44 -2.32 -22.02
CA LEU A 104 -16.19 -2.33 -20.76
C LEU A 104 -15.54 -1.45 -19.69
N VAL A 105 -14.28 -1.04 -19.90
CA VAL A 105 -13.55 -0.18 -18.97
C VAL A 105 -14.03 1.26 -19.16
N LYS A 106 -14.71 1.79 -18.15
CA LYS A 106 -15.06 3.22 -18.11
C LYS A 106 -13.82 3.99 -17.65
N GLU A 107 -13.34 4.91 -18.47
CA GLU A 107 -12.32 5.86 -18.03
C GLU A 107 -12.96 6.80 -16.99
N VAL A 108 -12.40 6.80 -15.79
CA VAL A 108 -12.79 7.70 -14.72
C VAL A 108 -11.57 8.55 -14.40
N SER A 109 -11.72 9.88 -14.39
CA SER A 109 -10.64 10.77 -13.92
C SER A 109 -10.34 10.45 -12.46
N TRP A 110 -9.07 10.16 -12.19
CA TRP A 110 -8.58 9.88 -10.85
C TRP A 110 -8.80 11.08 -9.93
N GLU A 111 -8.53 12.29 -10.42
CA GLU A 111 -8.70 13.55 -9.70
C GLU A 111 -10.18 13.78 -9.32
N GLY A 112 -11.09 13.50 -10.26
CA GLY A 112 -12.53 13.61 -10.05
C GLY A 112 -13.07 12.58 -9.04
N MET A 113 -12.46 11.40 -8.97
CA MET A 113 -12.82 10.38 -7.98
C MET A 113 -12.29 10.76 -6.59
N VAL A 114 -10.99 11.04 -6.48
CA VAL A 114 -10.32 11.30 -5.20
C VAL A 114 -10.84 12.57 -4.53
N SER A 115 -11.18 13.61 -5.30
CA SER A 115 -11.73 14.86 -4.74
C SER A 115 -13.06 14.68 -3.98
N ARG A 116 -13.78 13.58 -4.23
CA ARG A 116 -15.05 13.25 -3.55
C ARG A 116 -14.87 12.32 -2.34
N LEU A 117 -13.67 11.77 -2.16
CA LEU A 117 -13.37 10.84 -1.09
C LEU A 117 -12.83 11.57 0.12
N ARG A 118 -13.29 11.17 1.30
CA ARG A 118 -12.71 11.59 2.58
C ARG A 118 -11.92 10.41 3.15
N MET A 119 -10.63 10.63 3.38
CA MET A 119 -9.77 9.63 4.00
C MET A 119 -9.90 9.74 5.52
N GLU A 120 -10.28 8.64 6.16
CA GLU A 120 -10.34 8.52 7.61
C GLU A 120 -9.38 7.41 8.06
N MET A 121 -8.60 7.69 9.11
CA MET A 121 -7.69 6.72 9.71
C MET A 121 -8.26 6.26 11.04
N PHE A 122 -8.48 4.96 11.17
CA PHE A 122 -8.97 4.34 12.39
C PHE A 122 -7.82 3.66 13.12
N HIS A 123 -7.64 3.99 14.40
CA HIS A 123 -6.69 3.29 15.25
C HIS A 123 -7.33 2.01 15.78
N LEU A 124 -6.74 0.87 15.44
CA LEU A 124 -7.21 -0.45 15.87
C LEU A 124 -6.28 -0.96 16.96
N SER A 125 -6.70 -0.78 18.21
CA SER A 125 -5.95 -1.31 19.36
C SER A 125 -6.07 -2.84 19.42
N LEU A 126 -5.16 -3.48 20.17
CA LEU A 126 -5.22 -4.93 20.40
C LEU A 126 -6.53 -5.36 21.07
N GLU A 127 -7.09 -4.50 21.93
CA GLU A 127 -8.38 -4.74 22.59
C GLU A 127 -9.52 -4.74 21.57
N ILE A 128 -9.55 -3.76 20.66
CA ILE A 128 -10.54 -3.70 19.58
C ILE A 128 -10.40 -4.90 18.65
N LEU A 129 -9.17 -5.32 18.31
CA LEU A 129 -8.92 -6.46 17.44
C LEU A 129 -9.24 -7.82 18.10
N ALA A 130 -9.29 -7.88 19.43
CA ALA A 130 -9.61 -9.13 20.14
C ALA A 130 -11.05 -9.57 19.88
N GLU A 131 -11.99 -8.64 19.77
CA GLU A 131 -13.40 -8.96 19.60
C GLU A 131 -13.72 -9.59 18.22
N PRO A 132 -13.35 -9.00 17.06
CA PRO A 132 -13.55 -9.63 15.75
C PRO A 132 -12.87 -11.00 15.67
N LYS A 133 -11.67 -11.14 16.25
CA LYS A 133 -10.93 -12.40 16.25
C LYS A 133 -11.62 -13.49 17.07
N ALA A 134 -12.16 -13.14 18.22
CA ALA A 134 -12.97 -14.06 19.02
C ALA A 134 -14.25 -14.47 18.27
N ARG A 135 -14.98 -13.50 17.69
CA ARG A 135 -16.21 -13.77 16.93
C ARG A 135 -15.97 -14.68 15.73
N ALA A 136 -14.92 -14.44 14.96
CA ALA A 136 -14.55 -15.27 13.82
C ALA A 136 -14.19 -16.70 14.25
N SER A 137 -13.45 -16.85 15.36
CA SER A 137 -12.99 -18.15 15.85
C SER A 137 -14.12 -19.05 16.38
N VAL A 138 -15.19 -18.48 16.94
CA VAL A 138 -16.36 -19.23 17.45
C VAL A 138 -17.14 -19.92 16.32
N ARG A 139 -17.11 -19.37 15.11
CA ARG A 139 -17.91 -19.85 13.97
C ARG A 139 -17.16 -20.80 13.03
N CYS A 140 -15.92 -21.20 13.36
CA CYS A 140 -15.10 -22.02 12.47
C CYS A 140 -15.37 -23.53 12.66
N PRO A 141 -16.02 -24.22 11.70
CA PRO A 141 -16.34 -25.65 11.85
C PRO A 141 -15.11 -26.56 11.78
N SER A 142 -13.99 -26.05 11.27
CA SER A 142 -12.75 -26.81 11.04
C SER A 142 -11.79 -26.80 12.23
N GLY A 143 -12.10 -26.08 13.32
CA GLY A 143 -11.22 -25.91 14.47
C GLY A 143 -9.94 -25.10 14.19
N ARG A 144 -9.85 -24.47 13.02
CA ARG A 144 -8.70 -23.64 12.62
C ARG A 144 -8.88 -22.20 13.13
N PHE A 145 -7.82 -21.62 13.67
CA PHE A 145 -7.82 -20.20 14.06
C PHE A 145 -7.69 -19.30 12.84
N TYR A 146 -8.44 -18.19 12.82
CA TYR A 146 -8.28 -17.12 11.84
C TYR A 146 -7.13 -16.19 12.22
N SER A 147 -6.42 -15.70 11.21
CA SER A 147 -5.46 -14.61 11.39
C SER A 147 -6.16 -13.32 11.79
N THR A 148 -5.39 -12.39 12.37
CA THR A 148 -5.91 -11.05 12.67
C THR A 148 -6.34 -10.32 11.40
N TYR A 149 -5.61 -10.52 10.30
CA TYR A 149 -5.97 -9.96 8.99
C TYR A 149 -7.34 -10.44 8.52
N GLU A 150 -7.54 -11.76 8.42
CA GLU A 150 -8.81 -12.37 7.99
C GLU A 150 -9.98 -11.93 8.87
N SER A 151 -9.78 -11.98 10.18
CA SER A 151 -10.82 -11.59 11.15
C SER A 151 -11.23 -10.13 10.97
N PHE A 152 -10.26 -9.24 10.77
CA PHE A 152 -10.52 -7.81 10.60
C PHE A 152 -11.15 -7.49 9.25
N VAL A 153 -10.64 -7.99 8.13
CA VAL A 153 -11.18 -7.62 6.80
C VAL A 153 -12.61 -8.14 6.59
N SER A 154 -12.99 -9.21 7.28
CA SER A 154 -14.34 -9.77 7.20
C SER A 154 -15.42 -8.91 7.87
N ASP A 155 -15.06 -8.12 8.88
CA ASP A 155 -16.02 -7.42 9.74
C ASP A 155 -16.68 -6.21 9.03
N PRO A 156 -15.93 -5.34 8.31
CA PRO A 156 -16.52 -4.27 7.50
C PRO A 156 -17.23 -4.75 6.23
N TRP A 157 -17.06 -6.02 5.86
CA TRP A 157 -17.65 -6.60 4.64
C TRP A 157 -19.02 -7.25 4.88
N GLN A 158 -19.53 -7.26 6.12
CA GLN A 158 -20.90 -7.70 6.45
C GLN A 158 -21.93 -6.61 6.18
#